data_AF-A0A6J5W1G7-F1
#
_entry.id   AF-A0A6J5W1G7-F1
#
_cell.length_a   1.000
_cell.length_b   1.000
_cell.length_c   1.000
_cell.angle_alpha   90.00
_cell.angle_beta   90.00
_cell.angle_gamma   90.00
#
_symmetry.space_group_name_H-M   'P 1'
#
loop_
_entity.id
_entity.type
_entity.pdbx_description
1 polymer ?
#
loop_
_entity_poly.entity_id
_entity_poly.type
_entity_poly.pdbx_seq_one_letter_code
_entity_poly.pdbx_strand_id
1 'polypeptide(L)'
;MFFKFEEMKEEPTLHSRRLAEFLGCPFSLEEGALGVADDILRLCSFDNLSNLDVNKNGKLSSGDENSAFLFYRKGEVGDWMNYLTAEMVERQDCINEEKLQGSGLKF
;
A
#
# COMPACT_ATOMS: atom_id res chain seq x y z
N MET A 1 -2.26 -12.72 -9.80
CA MET A 1 -1.28 -11.67 -9.46
C MET A 1 -1.13 -11.60 -7.95
N PHE A 2 0.08 -11.37 -7.43
CA PHE A 2 0.35 -11.23 -6.01
C PHE A 2 1.24 -10.01 -5.77
N PHE A 3 1.01 -9.28 -4.68
CA PHE A 3 1.74 -8.08 -4.29
C PHE A 3 2.03 -8.06 -2.80
N LYS A 4 3.16 -7.47 -2.43
CA LYS A 4 3.51 -7.12 -1.05
C LYS A 4 3.48 -5.61 -0.90
N PHE A 5 3.03 -5.12 0.25
CA PHE A 5 2.89 -3.68 0.48
C PHE A 5 4.25 -2.98 0.46
N GLU A 6 5.26 -3.61 1.06
CA GLU A 6 6.62 -3.13 1.15
C GLU A 6 7.24 -2.97 -0.25
N GLU A 7 7.12 -4.01 -1.09
CA GLU A 7 7.63 -4.00 -2.48
C GLU A 7 6.88 -2.98 -3.35
N MET A 8 5.55 -2.86 -3.19
CA MET A 8 4.77 -1.83 -3.89
C MET A 8 5.18 -0.43 -3.48
N LYS A 9 5.54 -0.23 -2.22
CA LYS A 9 5.98 1.08 -1.73
C LYS A 9 7.41 1.41 -2.18
N GLU A 10 8.27 0.40 -2.31
CA GLU A 10 9.64 0.54 -2.81
C GLU A 10 9.68 0.82 -4.32
N GLU A 11 8.91 0.06 -5.12
CA GLU A 11 8.87 0.19 -6.57
C GLU A 11 7.44 0.42 -7.12
N PRO A 12 6.80 1.56 -6.81
CA PRO A 12 5.39 1.78 -7.15
C PRO A 12 5.11 1.77 -8.66
N THR A 13 6.02 2.30 -9.48
CA THR A 13 5.86 2.34 -10.94
C THR A 13 5.90 0.96 -11.57
N LEU A 14 6.81 0.09 -11.09
CA LEU A 14 6.89 -1.30 -11.56
C LEU A 14 5.59 -2.05 -11.25
N HIS A 15 5.12 -1.92 -10.00
CA HIS A 15 3.92 -2.60 -9.54
C HIS A 15 2.65 -2.07 -10.23
N SER A 16 2.56 -0.76 -10.46
CA SER A 16 1.47 -0.13 -11.22
C SER A 16 1.40 -0.64 -12.67
N ARG A 17 2.54 -0.75 -13.36
CA ARG A 17 2.61 -1.32 -14.72
C ARG A 17 2.18 -2.78 -14.76
N ARG A 18 2.69 -3.60 -13.83
CA ARG A 18 2.28 -5.02 -13.72
C ARG A 18 0.78 -5.14 -13.46
N LEU A 19 0.20 -4.25 -12.65
CA LEU A 19 -1.24 -4.25 -12.37
C LEU A 19 -2.04 -3.89 -13.62
N ALA A 20 -1.59 -2.88 -14.35
CA ALA A 20 -2.21 -2.45 -15.61
C ALA A 20 -2.21 -3.58 -16.65
N GLU A 21 -1.09 -4.30 -16.79
CA GLU A 21 -0.98 -5.50 -17.63
C GLU A 21 -1.95 -6.59 -17.19
N PHE A 22 -2.03 -6.87 -15.89
CA PHE A 22 -2.93 -7.89 -15.34
C PHE A 22 -4.41 -7.57 -15.57
N LEU A 23 -4.78 -6.29 -15.51
CA LEU A 23 -6.13 -5.81 -15.80
C LEU A 23 -6.46 -5.77 -17.31
N GLY A 24 -5.50 -6.08 -18.18
CA GLY A 24 -5.67 -6.01 -19.64
C GLY A 24 -5.60 -4.60 -20.21
N CYS A 25 -5.05 -3.65 -19.44
CA CYS A 25 -4.89 -2.24 -19.81
C CYS A 25 -3.41 -1.81 -19.73
N PRO A 26 -2.47 -2.49 -20.42
CA PRO A 26 -1.05 -2.13 -20.35
C PRO A 26 -0.83 -0.71 -20.88
N PHE A 27 0.06 0.03 -20.23
CA PHE A 27 0.44 1.37 -20.71
C PHE A 27 1.08 1.29 -22.10
N SER A 28 0.58 2.09 -23.03
CA SER A 28 1.16 2.29 -24.35
C SER A 28 2.50 3.04 -24.28
N LEU A 29 3.25 3.04 -25.39
CA LEU A 29 4.49 3.82 -25.49
C LEU A 29 4.26 5.33 -25.32
N GLU A 30 3.12 5.82 -25.84
CA GLU A 30 2.73 7.23 -25.70
C GLU A 30 2.40 7.57 -24.25
N GLU A 31 1.57 6.77 -23.57
CA GLU A 31 1.27 6.95 -22.15
C GLU A 31 2.52 6.83 -21.28
N GLY A 32 3.45 5.95 -21.67
CA GLY A 32 4.77 5.84 -21.06
C GLY A 32 5.61 7.11 -21.21
N ALA A 33 5.62 7.73 -22.39
CA ALA A 33 6.34 8.97 -22.66
C ALA A 33 5.69 10.20 -22.00
N LEU A 34 4.36 10.18 -21.85
CA LEU A 34 3.59 11.23 -21.17
C LEU A 34 3.63 11.10 -19.64
N GLY A 35 4.19 10.01 -19.09
CA GLY A 35 4.28 9.81 -17.65
C GLY A 35 2.93 9.51 -16.98
N VAL A 36 1.97 8.95 -17.72
CA VAL A 36 0.60 8.67 -17.20
C VAL A 36 0.63 7.77 -15.96
N ALA A 37 1.57 6.81 -15.91
CA ALA A 37 1.76 5.98 -14.72
C ALA A 37 2.14 6.81 -13.48
N ASP A 38 2.99 7.83 -13.64
CA ASP A 38 3.42 8.69 -12.53
C ASP A 38 2.28 9.62 -12.08
N ASP A 39 1.43 10.07 -13.02
CA ASP A 39 0.22 10.83 -12.68
C ASP A 39 -0.78 9.99 -11.89
N ILE A 40 -0.98 8.72 -12.24
CA ILE A 40 -1.81 7.79 -11.47
C ILE A 40 -1.21 7.59 -10.08
N LEU A 41 0.09 7.36 -9.97
CA LEU A 41 0.76 7.20 -8.69
C LEU A 41 0.63 8.45 -7.82
N ARG A 42 0.76 9.64 -8.40
CA ARG A 42 0.57 10.91 -7.70
C ARG A 42 -0.87 11.05 -7.20
N LEU A 43 -1.86 10.76 -8.04
CA LEU A 43 -3.28 10.81 -7.68
C LEU A 43 -3.63 9.81 -6.56
N CYS A 44 -3.08 8.60 -6.64
CA CYS A 44 -3.33 7.52 -5.67
C CYS A 44 -2.35 7.52 -4.48
N SER A 45 -1.44 8.49 -4.41
CA SER A 45 -0.44 8.55 -3.35
C SER A 45 -1.07 8.71 -1.97
N PHE A 46 -0.39 8.18 -0.94
CA PHE A 46 -0.80 8.38 0.44
C PHE A 46 -0.91 9.88 0.77
N ASP A 47 0.07 10.68 0.36
CA ASP A 47 0.08 12.12 0.61
C ASP A 47 -1.10 12.84 -0.05
N ASN A 48 -1.45 12.49 -1.29
CA ASN A 48 -2.60 13.10 -1.93
C ASN A 48 -3.90 12.67 -1.26
N LEU A 49 -4.14 11.36 -1.15
CA LEU A 49 -5.41 10.83 -0.66
C LEU A 49 -5.66 11.17 0.82
N SER A 50 -4.65 11.08 1.68
CA SER A 50 -4.77 11.45 3.10
C SER A 50 -5.11 12.93 3.30
N ASN A 51 -4.80 13.78 2.32
CA ASN A 51 -5.03 15.22 2.41
C ASN A 51 -6.36 15.71 1.85
N LEU A 52 -7.12 14.86 1.15
CA LEU A 52 -8.44 15.21 0.62
C LEU A 52 -9.46 15.42 1.73
N ASP A 53 -10.31 16.45 1.58
CA ASP A 53 -11.31 16.82 2.59
C ASP A 53 -12.30 15.67 2.88
N VAL A 54 -12.70 14.93 1.84
CA VAL A 54 -13.57 13.74 1.98
C VAL A 54 -12.95 12.63 2.85
N ASN A 55 -11.62 12.57 2.91
CA ASN A 55 -10.91 11.61 3.74
C ASN A 55 -10.60 12.15 5.14
N LYS A 56 -10.71 13.46 5.37
CA LYS A 56 -10.47 14.09 6.68
C LYS A 56 -11.74 14.31 7.48
N ASN A 57 -12.78 14.80 6.80
CA ASN A 57 -14.03 15.31 7.37
C ASN A 57 -15.27 14.67 6.71
N GLY A 58 -15.08 13.68 5.84
CA GLY A 58 -16.19 13.07 5.12
C GLY A 58 -17.06 12.19 6.02
N LYS A 59 -18.03 11.53 5.39
CA LYS A 59 -18.84 10.49 6.02
C LYS A 59 -18.69 9.20 5.25
N LEU A 60 -18.68 8.10 6.00
CA LEU A 60 -18.78 6.77 5.42
C LEU A 60 -20.13 6.61 4.71
N SER A 61 -20.21 5.64 3.79
CA SER A 61 -21.48 5.28 3.16
C SER A 61 -22.53 4.78 4.17
N SER A 62 -22.10 4.35 5.37
CA SER A 62 -22.96 4.03 6.51
C SER A 62 -23.56 5.26 7.20
N GLY A 63 -23.06 6.46 6.93
CA GLY A 63 -23.45 7.72 7.57
C GLY A 63 -22.57 8.11 8.77
N ASP A 64 -21.69 7.22 9.24
CA ASP A 64 -20.74 7.50 10.31
C ASP A 64 -19.69 8.52 9.88
N GLU A 65 -19.18 9.31 10.83
CA GLU A 65 -18.12 10.27 10.56
C GLU A 65 -16.83 9.56 10.16
N ASN A 66 -16.27 9.97 9.02
CA ASN A 66 -14.98 9.48 8.56
C ASN A 66 -13.88 10.27 9.27
N SER A 67 -13.44 9.80 10.44
CA SER A 67 -12.22 10.37 11.02
C SER A 67 -11.02 9.99 10.14
N ALA A 68 -10.18 10.96 9.78
CA ALA A 68 -9.00 10.77 8.92
C ALA A 68 -8.14 9.54 9.28
N PHE A 69 -8.08 9.23 10.58
CA PHE A 69 -7.33 8.12 11.14
C PHE A 69 -7.88 6.72 10.78
N LEU A 70 -9.12 6.60 10.32
CA LEU A 70 -9.72 5.29 9.97
C LEU A 70 -9.06 4.67 8.74
N PHE A 71 -8.68 5.48 7.75
CA PHE A 71 -8.10 4.98 6.50
C PHE A 71 -6.64 5.41 6.29
N TYR A 72 -6.25 6.61 6.74
CA TYR A 72 -4.94 7.20 6.45
C TYR A 72 -4.23 7.61 7.74
N ARG A 73 -3.46 6.68 8.33
CA ARG A 73 -2.75 6.90 9.60
C ARG A 73 -1.33 7.44 9.43
N LYS A 74 -0.41 6.61 8.92
CA LYS A 74 1.00 6.98 8.61
C LYS A 74 1.43 6.49 7.23
N GLY A 75 0.91 5.34 6.81
CA GLY A 75 1.28 4.75 5.52
C GLY A 75 2.73 4.26 5.45
N GLU A 76 3.41 4.08 6.59
CA GLU A 76 4.85 3.76 6.68
C GLU A 76 5.12 2.29 6.97
N VAL A 77 6.18 1.76 6.35
CA VAL A 77 6.73 0.43 6.66
C VAL A 77 7.61 0.55 7.90
N GLY A 78 7.51 -0.41 8.82
CA GLY A 78 8.33 -0.45 10.03
C GLY A 78 7.77 0.34 11.22
N ASP A 79 6.61 0.98 11.11
CA ASP A 79 6.02 1.74 12.21
C ASP A 79 5.67 0.86 13.43
N TRP A 80 5.61 -0.47 13.27
CA TRP A 80 5.47 -1.42 14.37
C TRP A 80 6.58 -1.30 15.42
N MET A 81 7.78 -0.86 15.04
CA MET A 81 8.91 -0.65 15.95
C MET A 81 8.61 0.38 17.05
N ASN A 82 7.66 1.29 16.80
CA ASN A 82 7.25 2.30 17.78
C ASN A 82 6.32 1.75 18.87
N TYR A 83 5.80 0.53 18.71
CA TYR A 83 4.75 -0.03 19.56
C TYR A 83 5.08 -1.41 20.14
N LEU A 84 5.91 -2.20 19.44
CA LEU A 84 6.27 -3.55 19.87
C LEU A 84 7.61 -3.57 20.59
N THR A 85 7.70 -4.36 21.66
CA THR A 85 8.98 -4.67 22.31
C THR A 85 9.75 -5.71 21.49
N ALA A 86 11.07 -5.80 21.68
CA ALA A 86 11.90 -6.80 21.00
C ALA A 86 11.39 -8.24 21.20
N GLU A 87 10.91 -8.58 22.40
CA GLU A 87 10.32 -9.89 22.69
C GLU A 87 9.06 -10.17 21.86
N MET A 88 8.19 -9.17 21.69
CA MET A 88 6.97 -9.32 20.89
C MET A 88 7.29 -9.54 19.41
N VAL A 89 8.35 -8.90 18.93
CA VAL A 89 8.83 -8.97 17.54
C VAL A 89 9.42 -10.34 17.27
N GLU A 90 10.33 -10.81 18.12
CA GLU A 90 10.93 -12.15 18.01
C GLU A 90 9.86 -13.23 18.03
N ARG A 91 8.86 -13.10 18.92
CA ARG A 91 7.72 -14.02 18.95
C ARG A 91 6.93 -14.00 17.64
N GLN A 92 6.71 -12.83 17.06
CA GLN A 92 5.98 -12.70 15.80
C GLN A 92 6.78 -13.28 14.62
N ASP A 93 8.09 -13.07 14.58
CA ASP A 93 8.99 -13.61 13.56
C ASP A 93 8.99 -15.14 13.58
N CYS A 94 9.11 -15.75 14.77
CA CYS A 94 9.00 -17.20 14.93
C CYS A 94 7.66 -17.75 14.41
N ILE A 95 6.54 -17.11 14.75
CA ILE A 95 5.21 -17.51 14.26
C ILE A 95 5.12 -17.39 12.74
N ASN A 96 5.65 -16.32 12.16
CA ASN A 96 5.66 -16.10 10.72
C ASN A 96 6.47 -17.18 10.01
N GLU A 97 7.68 -17.49 10.49
CA GLU A 97 8.51 -18.55 9.94
C GLU A 97 7.81 -19.90 9.98
N GLU A 98 7.27 -20.30 11.14
CA GLU A 98 6.58 -21.59 11.30
C GLU A 98 5.35 -21.72 10.38
N LYS A 99 4.57 -20.65 10.22
CA LYS A 99 3.33 -20.69 9.42
C LYS A 99 3.57 -20.57 7.92
N LEU A 100 4.63 -19.87 7.52
CA LEU A 100 4.92 -19.60 6.11
C LEU A 100 5.98 -20.54 5.55
N GLN A 101 6.62 -21.37 6.37
CA GLN A 101 7.57 -22.37 5.92
C GLN A 101 6.96 -23.24 4.81
N GLY A 102 7.65 -23.31 3.67
CA GLY A 102 7.22 -24.10 2.51
C GLY A 102 6.13 -23.45 1.64
N SER A 103 5.57 -22.29 2.03
CA SER A 103 4.57 -21.55 1.23
C SER A 103 5.19 -20.81 0.04
N GLY A 104 6.51 -20.60 0.04
CA GLY A 104 7.21 -19.73 -0.91
C GLY A 104 7.11 -18.24 -0.59
N LEU A 105 6.34 -17.85 0.44
CA LEU A 105 6.27 -16.47 0.91
C LEU A 105 7.44 -16.15 1.84
N LYS A 106 8.07 -14.99 1.60
CA LYS A 106 9.10 -14.38 2.45
C LYS A 106 8.82 -12.89 2.54
N PHE A 107 8.94 -12.35 3.75
CA PHE A 107 8.65 -10.96 4.12
C PHE A 107 9.86 -10.36 4.80
#